data_AF-A0A7Y2Z2Y5-F1
#
_entry.id   AF-A0A7Y2Z2Y5-F1
#
_cell.length_a   1.000
_cell.length_b   1.000
_cell.length_c   1.000
_cell.angle_alpha   90.00
_cell.angle_beta   90.00
_cell.angle_gamma   90.00
#
_symmetry.space_group_name_H-M   'P 1'
#
loop_
_entity.id
_entity.type
_entity.pdbx_description
1 polymer ?
#
loop_
_entity_poly.entity_id
_entity_poly.type
_entity_poly.pdbx_seq_one_letter_code
_entity_poly.pdbx_strand_id
1 'polypeptide(L)'
;MRKLRLGLIGSFCLGLLLASCSKDAEFLPEDTDANLTQEVPQEVYDAAAILELNPNFIRYDDFHFPDGSSEVRLFFEDDIVMTEEQLFTLAKLAQDAGQERQYRTFNLVSQGRNISIIGYTGGGGYGLSSKERTALQWAVNNYNRLSGVSISFSLTFGTNYQSKDMVVYHNPNQGGAGGSAGFPSNGLPNKYVQIYGLGGYSTNVNEHVITHEIGHSVGFRHTDWFSRQSCGQNVNEGSAGVGAVYINGTPSGYDPTSIMLACFSSSEDGEFNGNDITALRNMY
;
A
#
# COMPACT_ATOMS: atom_id res chain seq x y z
N MET A 1 -68.21 -14.39 -62.95
CA MET A 1 -67.41 -14.30 -64.20
C MET A 1 -66.51 -13.08 -64.17
N ARG A 2 -65.21 -13.26 -63.94
CA ARG A 2 -64.12 -12.54 -64.61
C ARG A 2 -62.79 -13.17 -64.18
N LYS A 3 -62.14 -13.81 -65.14
CA LYS A 3 -60.74 -14.29 -65.07
C LYS A 3 -59.84 -13.16 -65.58
N LEU A 4 -58.63 -13.02 -65.03
CA LEU A 4 -57.36 -12.62 -65.68
C LEU A 4 -56.28 -12.69 -64.58
N ARG A 5 -55.39 -13.69 -64.50
CA ARG A 5 -54.17 -14.03 -65.30
C ARG A 5 -52.99 -13.04 -65.19
N LEU A 6 -51.94 -13.58 -64.57
CA LEU A 6 -50.49 -13.46 -64.81
C LEU A 6 -49.74 -12.16 -64.52
N GLY A 7 -48.65 -12.31 -63.77
CA GLY A 7 -47.53 -11.37 -63.67
C GLY A 7 -46.45 -11.90 -62.73
N LEU A 8 -45.59 -12.79 -63.25
CA LEU A 8 -44.39 -13.29 -62.57
C LEU A 8 -43.32 -12.18 -62.58
N ILE A 9 -42.85 -11.73 -61.42
CA ILE A 9 -41.59 -10.98 -61.30
C ILE A 9 -40.82 -11.60 -60.14
N GLY A 10 -39.71 -12.27 -60.50
CA GLY A 10 -38.74 -12.75 -59.54
C GLY A 10 -37.96 -11.59 -58.94
N SER A 11 -37.68 -11.68 -57.65
CA SER A 11 -36.51 -11.03 -57.08
C SER A 11 -35.93 -11.91 -55.99
N PHE A 12 -34.63 -12.09 -56.09
CA PHE A 12 -33.75 -12.93 -55.31
C PHE A 12 -33.25 -12.08 -54.13
N CYS A 13 -33.68 -12.40 -52.90
CA CYS A 13 -33.06 -11.90 -51.67
C CYS A 13 -33.01 -13.10 -50.71
N LEU A 14 -31.94 -13.88 -50.75
CA LEU A 14 -30.74 -13.73 -49.93
C LEU A 14 -31.10 -13.71 -48.43
N GLY A 15 -30.83 -14.85 -47.78
CA GLY A 15 -31.11 -15.08 -46.38
C GLY A 15 -30.31 -14.16 -45.46
N LEU A 16 -30.93 -13.83 -44.34
CA LEU A 16 -30.27 -13.36 -43.13
C LEU A 16 -30.77 -14.24 -41.98
N LEU A 17 -30.01 -15.29 -41.70
CA LEU A 17 -29.99 -15.91 -40.39
C LEU A 17 -29.42 -14.87 -39.43
N LEU A 18 -30.22 -14.41 -38.47
CA LEU A 18 -29.73 -13.61 -37.36
C LEU A 18 -28.95 -14.53 -36.42
N ALA A 19 -27.67 -14.74 -36.72
CA ALA A 19 -26.69 -15.17 -35.75
C ALA A 19 -26.37 -13.95 -34.85
N SER A 20 -26.83 -14.00 -33.61
CA SER A 20 -26.48 -13.05 -32.57
C SER A 20 -25.01 -13.24 -32.19
N CYS A 21 -24.11 -12.51 -32.83
CA CYS A 21 -22.78 -12.23 -32.33
C CYS A 21 -22.78 -10.82 -31.74
N SER A 22 -23.14 -10.68 -30.46
CA SER A 22 -22.55 -9.62 -29.65
C SER A 22 -21.23 -10.19 -29.17
N LYS A 23 -20.12 -9.66 -29.67
CA LYS A 23 -18.77 -9.98 -29.20
C LYS A 23 -18.77 -9.95 -27.68
N ASP A 24 -18.43 -11.08 -27.07
CA ASP A 24 -17.90 -11.11 -25.73
C ASP A 24 -16.70 -10.15 -25.72
N ALA A 25 -16.83 -9.05 -24.97
CA ALA A 25 -15.71 -8.20 -24.67
C ALA A 25 -14.84 -9.01 -23.70
N GLU A 26 -13.86 -9.72 -24.24
CA GLU A 26 -12.68 -10.11 -23.48
C GLU A 26 -12.15 -8.85 -22.81
N PHE A 27 -12.22 -8.84 -21.48
CA PHE A 27 -11.59 -7.84 -20.64
C PHE A 27 -10.08 -8.08 -20.77
N LEU A 28 -9.48 -7.52 -21.82
CA LEU A 28 -8.04 -7.34 -21.87
C LEU A 28 -7.70 -6.42 -20.70
N PRO A 29 -6.65 -6.72 -19.91
CA PRO A 29 -6.17 -5.78 -18.92
C PRO A 29 -5.87 -4.47 -19.66
N GLU A 30 -6.44 -3.39 -19.15
CA GLU A 30 -6.11 -2.05 -19.59
C GLU A 30 -4.61 -1.89 -19.33
N ASP A 31 -3.81 -1.82 -20.40
CA ASP A 31 -2.41 -1.44 -20.34
C ASP A 31 -2.37 -0.08 -19.65
N THR A 32 -2.08 -0.08 -18.34
CA THR A 32 -1.66 1.10 -17.61
C THR A 32 -0.23 1.44 -18.03
N ASP A 33 -0.06 1.76 -19.31
CA ASP A 33 1.17 2.29 -19.86
C ASP A 33 1.16 3.81 -19.72
N ALA A 34 0.88 4.26 -18.49
CA ALA A 34 0.92 5.67 -18.12
C ALA A 34 2.35 5.99 -17.66
N ASN A 35 3.22 6.29 -18.63
CA ASN A 35 4.55 6.87 -18.44
C ASN A 35 5.45 6.13 -17.43
N LEU A 36 6.10 5.04 -17.87
CA LEU A 36 7.34 4.60 -17.21
C LEU A 36 8.41 5.68 -17.46
N THR A 37 8.64 6.56 -16.48
CA THR A 37 9.66 7.62 -16.55
C THR A 37 11.08 7.05 -16.58
N GLN A 38 11.25 5.77 -16.21
CA GLN A 38 12.52 5.04 -16.18
C GLN A 38 12.28 3.53 -16.16
N GLU A 39 13.06 2.76 -16.93
CA GLU A 39 13.07 1.28 -16.87
C GLU A 39 13.67 0.81 -15.54
N VAL A 40 13.05 -0.19 -14.90
CA VAL A 40 13.52 -0.74 -13.61
C VAL A 40 14.69 -1.70 -13.84
N PRO A 41 15.90 -1.43 -13.31
CA PRO A 41 17.05 -2.32 -13.49
C PRO A 41 16.84 -3.69 -12.82
N GLN A 42 17.44 -4.74 -13.40
CA GLN A 42 17.33 -6.11 -12.86
C GLN A 42 17.80 -6.21 -11.39
N GLU A 43 18.83 -5.46 -11.00
CA GLU A 43 19.31 -5.44 -9.61
C GLU A 43 18.25 -4.96 -8.60
N VAL A 44 17.32 -4.10 -9.02
CA VAL A 44 16.18 -3.68 -8.19
C VAL A 44 15.22 -4.84 -7.99
N TYR A 45 14.89 -5.60 -9.04
CA TYR A 45 14.08 -6.81 -8.93
C TYR A 45 14.74 -7.87 -8.03
N ASP A 46 16.05 -8.06 -8.18
CA ASP A 46 16.81 -9.01 -7.37
C ASP A 46 16.79 -8.60 -5.88
N ALA A 47 16.99 -7.31 -5.60
CA ALA A 47 16.92 -6.77 -4.23
C ALA A 47 15.51 -6.85 -3.64
N ALA A 48 14.47 -6.58 -4.44
CA ALA A 48 13.08 -6.75 -4.03
C ALA A 48 12.75 -8.21 -3.67
N ALA A 49 13.22 -9.15 -4.49
CA ALA A 49 13.07 -10.59 -4.23
C ALA A 49 13.80 -11.04 -2.95
N ILE A 50 15.00 -10.51 -2.68
CA ILE A 50 15.71 -10.74 -1.40
C ILE A 50 14.90 -10.24 -0.21
N LEU A 51 14.17 -9.15 -0.40
CA LEU A 51 13.31 -8.54 0.62
C LEU A 51 11.90 -9.12 0.66
N GLU A 52 11.58 -10.11 -0.18
CA GLU A 52 10.23 -10.68 -0.31
C GLU A 52 9.17 -9.58 -0.55
N LEU A 53 9.55 -8.51 -1.25
CA LEU A 53 8.60 -7.51 -1.76
C LEU A 53 8.04 -8.00 -3.09
N ASN A 54 6.77 -7.70 -3.37
CA ASN A 54 6.17 -8.05 -4.65
C ASN A 54 6.92 -7.40 -5.83
N PRO A 55 7.55 -8.18 -6.72
CA PRO A 55 8.28 -7.62 -7.85
C PRO A 55 7.36 -7.18 -9.00
N ASN A 56 6.08 -7.58 -9.01
CA ASN A 56 5.21 -7.39 -10.17
C ASN A 56 4.81 -5.94 -10.42
N PHE A 57 4.93 -5.07 -9.41
CA PHE A 57 4.44 -3.68 -9.45
C PHE A 57 5.55 -2.66 -9.16
N ILE A 58 6.82 -3.05 -9.30
CA ILE A 58 7.94 -2.12 -9.08
C ILE A 58 7.96 -1.07 -10.17
N ARG A 59 8.03 0.20 -9.77
CA ARG A 59 8.11 1.34 -10.68
C ARG A 59 8.86 2.51 -10.05
N TYR A 60 9.44 3.36 -10.89
CA TYR A 60 9.88 4.69 -10.50
C TYR A 60 8.75 5.69 -10.68
N ASP A 61 8.55 6.57 -9.71
CA ASP A 61 7.60 7.68 -9.81
C ASP A 61 7.97 8.82 -8.86
N ASP A 62 7.29 9.95 -9.01
CA ASP A 62 7.50 11.14 -8.20
C ASP A 62 6.90 10.99 -6.80
N PHE A 63 7.76 11.03 -5.78
CA PHE A 63 7.36 11.18 -4.39
C PHE A 63 7.29 12.66 -4.02
N HIS A 64 6.08 13.17 -3.84
CA HIS A 64 5.84 14.59 -3.51
C HIS A 64 5.94 14.90 -2.01
N PHE A 65 6.65 15.96 -1.65
CA PHE A 65 6.83 16.41 -0.27
C PHE A 65 5.83 17.48 0.18
N PRO A 66 5.66 17.71 1.50
CA PRO A 66 4.73 18.72 2.02
C PRO A 66 5.01 20.17 1.60
N ASP A 67 6.22 20.48 1.13
CA ASP A 67 6.62 21.80 0.60
C ASP A 67 6.36 21.96 -0.91
N GLY A 68 5.81 20.93 -1.56
CA GLY A 68 5.50 20.89 -2.98
C GLY A 68 6.66 20.47 -3.87
N SER A 69 7.85 20.20 -3.31
CA SER A 69 8.92 19.55 -4.06
C SER A 69 8.61 18.07 -4.31
N SER A 70 9.35 17.43 -5.22
CA SER A 70 9.29 15.99 -5.44
C SER A 70 10.66 15.43 -5.74
N GLU A 71 10.80 14.12 -5.55
CA GLU A 71 11.95 13.35 -6.01
C GLU A 71 11.48 11.99 -6.55
N VAL A 72 12.23 11.43 -7.49
CA VAL A 72 11.94 10.09 -8.01
C VAL A 72 12.29 9.04 -6.94
N ARG A 73 11.35 8.13 -6.67
CA ARG A 73 11.52 6.98 -5.77
C ARG A 73 11.03 5.70 -6.39
N LEU A 74 11.44 4.58 -5.79
CA LEU A 74 10.88 3.27 -6.09
C LEU A 74 9.60 3.06 -5.29
N PHE A 75 8.55 2.65 -5.99
CA PHE A 75 7.29 2.21 -5.43
C PHE A 75 7.18 0.70 -5.59
N PHE A 76 6.75 0.05 -4.52
CA PHE A 76 6.51 -1.38 -4.43
C PHE A 76 5.06 -1.58 -4.03
N GLU A 77 4.41 -2.53 -4.69
CA GLU A 77 2.97 -2.78 -4.49
C GLU A 77 2.20 -1.48 -4.72
N ASP A 78 1.49 -0.98 -3.71
CA ASP A 78 0.69 0.25 -3.81
C ASP A 78 1.09 1.31 -2.77
N ASP A 79 1.73 0.92 -1.67
CA ASP A 79 1.92 1.73 -0.46
C ASP A 79 3.35 1.71 0.11
N ILE A 80 4.27 0.91 -0.44
CA ILE A 80 5.67 0.90 0.02
C ILE A 80 6.54 1.76 -0.90
N VAL A 81 7.22 2.75 -0.33
CA VAL A 81 8.10 3.66 -1.08
C VAL A 81 9.47 3.83 -0.44
N MET A 82 10.53 3.76 -1.25
CA MET A 82 11.91 3.94 -0.78
C MET A 82 12.86 4.40 -1.90
N THR A 83 14.04 4.87 -1.53
CA THR A 83 15.13 5.10 -2.48
C THR A 83 15.85 3.80 -2.84
N GLU A 84 16.58 3.76 -3.95
CA GLU A 84 17.46 2.62 -4.28
C GLU A 84 18.48 2.34 -3.18
N GLU A 85 19.09 3.38 -2.60
CA GLU A 85 20.04 3.23 -1.50
C GLU A 85 19.41 2.50 -0.31
N GLN A 86 18.17 2.86 0.04
CA GLN A 86 17.42 2.20 1.09
C GLN A 86 17.12 0.74 0.74
N LEU A 87 16.67 0.48 -0.49
CA LEU A 87 16.40 -0.88 -0.98
C LEU A 87 17.65 -1.77 -0.87
N PHE A 88 18.77 -1.32 -1.42
CA PHE A 88 20.02 -2.10 -1.42
C PHE A 88 20.60 -2.26 -0.02
N THR A 89 20.47 -1.25 0.84
CA THR A 89 20.86 -1.37 2.25
C THR A 89 20.03 -2.43 2.97
N LEU A 90 18.71 -2.41 2.80
CA LEU A 90 17.82 -3.41 3.39
C LEU A 90 18.12 -4.81 2.84
N ALA A 91 18.31 -4.96 1.52
CA ALA A 91 18.62 -6.24 0.89
C ALA A 91 19.97 -6.79 1.39
N LYS A 92 20.96 -5.92 1.60
CA LYS A 92 22.26 -6.31 2.18
C LYS A 92 22.11 -6.80 3.62
N LEU A 93 21.36 -6.07 4.45
CA LEU A 93 21.07 -6.49 5.83
C LEU A 93 20.34 -7.84 5.87
N ALA A 94 19.43 -8.08 4.93
CA ALA A 94 18.71 -9.34 4.80
C ALA A 94 19.62 -10.52 4.48
N GLN A 95 20.54 -10.34 3.53
CA GLN A 95 21.53 -11.36 3.21
C GLN A 95 22.44 -11.67 4.40
N ASP A 96 22.88 -10.64 5.13
CA ASP A 96 23.81 -10.78 6.25
C ASP A 96 23.16 -11.45 7.48
N ALA A 97 21.85 -11.24 7.68
CA ALA A 97 21.09 -11.88 8.76
C ALA A 97 20.79 -13.37 8.50
N GLY A 98 20.92 -13.85 7.25
CA GLY A 98 20.67 -15.23 6.86
C GLY A 98 19.19 -15.56 6.63
N GLN A 99 18.87 -16.85 6.54
CA GLN A 99 17.55 -17.39 6.14
C GLN A 99 16.43 -17.23 7.19
N GLU A 100 16.58 -16.35 8.18
CA GLU A 100 15.54 -16.06 9.17
C GLU A 100 14.67 -14.88 8.67
N ARG A 101 13.58 -15.30 8.02
CA ARG A 101 12.60 -14.61 7.18
C ARG A 101 11.68 -13.58 7.94
N GLN A 102 10.67 -12.93 7.33
CA GLN A 102 10.07 -11.69 7.92
C GLN A 102 8.54 -11.51 7.87
N TYR A 103 7.93 -11.12 9.00
CA TYR A 103 6.71 -10.25 9.05
C TYR A 103 7.06 -8.79 9.43
N ARG A 104 8.35 -8.48 9.58
CA ARG A 104 8.88 -7.16 9.95
C ARG A 104 10.20 -6.90 9.23
N THR A 105 10.58 -5.64 9.02
CA THR A 105 11.90 -5.32 8.45
C THR A 105 13.07 -5.66 9.38
N PHE A 106 14.27 -5.83 8.80
CA PHE A 106 15.52 -6.02 9.56
C PHE A 106 15.86 -4.79 10.41
N ASN A 107 15.54 -3.61 9.87
CA ASN A 107 15.62 -2.36 10.63
C ASN A 107 14.36 -2.20 11.47
N LEU A 108 14.55 -1.80 12.71
CA LEU A 108 13.48 -1.36 13.61
C LEU A 108 13.84 -0.01 14.19
N VAL A 109 12.83 0.68 14.73
CA VAL A 109 13.07 1.85 15.57
C VAL A 109 13.82 1.41 16.83
N SER A 110 14.69 2.27 17.39
CA SER A 110 15.33 1.95 18.66
C SER A 110 14.29 1.77 19.77
N GLN A 111 14.46 0.72 20.57
CA GLN A 111 13.64 0.43 21.75
C GLN A 111 13.56 1.65 22.69
N GLY A 112 12.39 1.89 23.29
CA GLY A 112 12.20 2.99 24.24
C GLY A 112 12.06 4.39 23.62
N ARG A 113 12.06 4.50 22.28
CA ARG A 113 11.99 5.81 21.60
C ARG A 113 10.60 6.43 21.73
N ASN A 114 10.56 7.73 22.05
CA ASN A 114 9.39 8.56 21.81
C ASN A 114 9.51 9.20 20.42
N ILE A 115 8.66 8.79 19.49
CA ILE A 115 8.61 9.25 18.10
C ILE A 115 7.79 10.54 18.06
N SER A 116 8.42 11.65 17.68
CA SER A 116 7.74 12.91 17.44
C SER A 116 7.07 12.89 16.07
N ILE A 117 5.74 12.82 16.06
CA ILE A 117 4.91 12.76 14.85
C ILE A 117 4.15 14.07 14.67
N ILE A 118 4.08 14.56 13.43
CA ILE A 118 3.31 15.75 13.09
C ILE A 118 2.30 15.47 11.98
N GLY A 119 1.04 15.86 12.21
CA GLY A 119 0.06 16.00 11.14
C GLY A 119 0.25 17.34 10.44
N TYR A 120 0.63 17.33 9.16
CA TYR A 120 0.87 18.55 8.42
C TYR A 120 -0.43 19.32 8.17
N THR A 121 -0.42 20.63 8.37
CA THR A 121 -1.61 21.49 8.16
C THR A 121 -1.34 22.68 7.24
N GLY A 122 -0.33 22.56 6.37
CA GLY A 122 0.05 23.63 5.44
C GLY A 122 -0.84 23.73 4.20
N GLY A 123 -0.47 24.63 3.29
CA GLY A 123 -1.20 24.90 2.04
C GLY A 123 -0.85 23.95 0.89
N GLY A 124 -1.26 24.31 -0.33
CA GLY A 124 -0.92 23.59 -1.56
C GLY A 124 -1.66 22.26 -1.75
N GLY A 125 -2.70 21.99 -0.95
CA GLY A 125 -3.42 20.71 -0.97
C GLY A 125 -2.78 19.61 -0.12
N TYR A 126 -1.58 19.83 0.43
CA TYR A 126 -0.86 18.82 1.22
C TYR A 126 -1.29 18.76 2.69
N GLY A 127 -1.98 19.78 3.20
CA GLY A 127 -2.45 19.81 4.58
C GLY A 127 -3.58 18.80 4.82
N LEU A 128 -3.49 18.08 5.94
CA LEU A 128 -4.54 17.17 6.40
C LEU A 128 -5.84 17.93 6.68
N SER A 129 -6.94 17.40 6.18
CA SER A 129 -8.30 17.82 6.49
C SER A 129 -8.64 17.61 7.97
N SER A 130 -9.74 18.19 8.45
CA SER A 130 -10.19 17.95 9.83
C SER A 130 -10.45 16.47 10.11
N LYS A 131 -10.94 15.71 9.13
CA LYS A 131 -11.22 14.27 9.26
C LYS A 131 -9.92 13.48 9.39
N GLU A 132 -8.97 13.71 8.50
CA GLU A 132 -7.67 13.03 8.52
C GLU A 132 -6.88 13.38 9.79
N ARG A 133 -7.01 14.60 10.31
CA ARG A 133 -6.41 14.99 11.60
C ARG A 133 -7.02 14.25 12.77
N THR A 134 -8.34 14.05 12.78
CA THR A 134 -9.02 13.22 13.79
C THR A 134 -8.55 11.77 13.70
N ALA A 135 -8.50 11.21 12.49
CA ALA A 135 -8.01 9.85 12.24
C ALA A 135 -6.55 9.66 12.68
N LEU A 136 -5.66 10.61 12.40
CA LEU A 136 -4.27 10.57 12.88
C LEU A 136 -4.19 10.59 14.42
N GLN A 137 -5.04 11.38 15.07
CA GLN A 137 -5.10 11.38 16.53
C GLN A 137 -5.54 10.04 17.09
N TRP A 138 -6.49 9.36 16.44
CA TRP A 138 -6.94 8.02 16.83
C TRP A 138 -5.86 6.97 16.60
N ALA A 139 -5.22 6.95 15.42
CA ALA A 139 -4.09 6.09 15.12
C ALA A 139 -2.97 6.21 16.18
N VAL A 140 -2.55 7.44 16.50
CA VAL A 140 -1.53 7.67 17.55
C VAL A 140 -2.00 7.17 18.93
N ASN A 141 -3.28 7.34 19.26
CA ASN A 141 -3.84 6.81 20.51
C ASN A 141 -3.84 5.28 20.51
N ASN A 142 -4.08 4.63 19.36
CA ASN A 142 -4.04 3.18 19.21
C ASN A 142 -2.64 2.61 19.44
N TYR A 143 -1.59 3.26 18.95
CA TYR A 143 -0.22 2.88 19.31
C TYR A 143 0.07 3.10 20.80
N ASN A 144 -0.26 4.29 21.32
CA ASN A 144 0.08 4.67 22.69
C ASN A 144 -0.71 3.93 23.79
N ARG A 145 -1.85 3.30 23.48
CA ARG A 145 -2.62 2.49 24.44
C ARG A 145 -2.06 1.08 24.64
N LEU A 146 -1.12 0.64 23.81
CA LEU A 146 -0.60 -0.73 23.87
C LEU A 146 0.36 -0.90 25.05
N SER A 147 0.03 -1.83 25.93
CA SER A 147 0.95 -2.26 26.99
C SER A 147 1.98 -3.25 26.45
N GLY A 148 3.24 -3.08 26.88
CA GLY A 148 4.34 -3.99 26.53
C GLY A 148 4.99 -3.70 25.18
N VAL A 149 4.77 -2.50 24.62
CA VAL A 149 5.43 -1.98 23.42
C VAL A 149 6.32 -0.81 23.88
N SER A 150 7.63 -0.86 23.62
CA SER A 150 8.57 0.13 24.17
C SER A 150 8.64 1.46 23.42
N ILE A 151 8.15 1.53 22.18
CA ILE A 151 8.03 2.79 21.44
C ILE A 151 6.75 3.53 21.82
N SER A 152 6.78 4.85 21.70
CA SER A 152 5.61 5.72 21.95
C SER A 152 5.61 6.91 21.00
N PHE A 153 4.50 7.62 20.89
CA PHE A 153 4.31 8.70 19.95
C PHE A 153 3.89 10.00 20.64
N SER A 154 4.49 11.11 20.24
CA SER A 154 4.09 12.47 20.65
C SER A 154 3.56 13.23 19.45
N LEU A 155 2.24 13.36 19.35
CA LEU A 155 1.57 14.01 18.23
C LEU A 155 1.49 15.53 18.37
N THR A 156 1.78 16.21 17.27
CA THR A 156 1.53 17.64 17.08
C THR A 156 0.86 17.89 15.72
N PHE A 157 0.30 19.08 15.53
CA PHE A 157 -0.19 19.52 14.22
C PHE A 157 0.45 20.85 13.86
N GLY A 158 0.80 21.05 12.59
CA GLY A 158 1.40 22.31 12.13
C GLY A 158 2.21 22.14 10.85
N THR A 159 3.13 23.08 10.62
CA THR A 159 3.97 23.12 9.41
C THR A 159 5.46 22.94 9.69
N ASN A 160 5.91 23.03 10.95
CA ASN A 160 7.32 22.85 11.30
C ASN A 160 7.67 21.36 11.51
N TYR A 161 7.78 20.63 10.40
CA TYR A 161 8.03 19.18 10.40
C TYR A 161 9.50 18.78 10.28
N GLN A 162 10.41 19.72 9.99
CA GLN A 162 11.82 19.38 9.70
C GLN A 162 12.51 18.72 10.90
N SER A 163 12.22 19.17 12.12
CA SER A 163 12.77 18.59 13.35
C SER A 163 11.98 17.39 13.89
N LYS A 164 10.97 16.90 13.17
CA LYS A 164 10.12 15.79 13.60
C LYS A 164 10.67 14.47 13.05
N ASP A 165 10.46 13.41 13.81
CA ASP A 165 10.82 12.05 13.38
C ASP A 165 9.90 11.58 12.24
N MET A 166 8.61 11.95 12.27
CA MET A 166 7.62 11.55 11.28
C MET A 166 6.64 12.68 10.94
N VAL A 167 6.23 12.76 9.67
CA VAL A 167 5.21 13.68 9.14
C VAL A 167 4.15 12.91 8.35
N VAL A 168 2.89 13.11 8.72
CA VAL A 168 1.71 12.59 8.01
C VAL A 168 1.06 13.74 7.26
N TYR A 169 0.83 13.58 5.96
CA TYR A 169 0.34 14.64 5.09
C TYR A 169 -0.48 14.08 3.91
N HIS A 170 -1.31 14.93 3.33
CA HIS A 170 -2.11 14.58 2.16
C HIS A 170 -1.26 14.71 0.89
N ASN A 171 -1.38 13.78 -0.06
CA ASN A 171 -0.80 13.91 -1.40
C ASN A 171 -1.91 14.22 -2.41
N PRO A 172 -2.04 15.48 -2.88
CA PRO A 172 -3.09 15.87 -3.81
C PRO A 172 -2.83 15.44 -5.26
N ASN A 173 -1.64 14.91 -5.57
CA ASN A 173 -1.23 14.53 -6.93
C ASN A 173 -1.50 13.05 -7.22
N GLN A 174 -1.86 12.27 -6.21
CA GLN A 174 -2.09 10.84 -6.35
C GLN A 174 -3.57 10.55 -6.58
N GLY A 175 -3.83 9.72 -7.60
CA GLY A 175 -5.16 9.18 -7.88
C GLY A 175 -5.53 8.02 -6.95
N GLY A 176 -6.80 7.61 -6.97
CA GLY A 176 -7.29 6.52 -6.13
C GLY A 176 -7.41 6.92 -4.65
N ALA A 177 -7.37 5.94 -3.76
CA ALA A 177 -7.46 6.13 -2.31
C ALA A 177 -6.51 5.17 -1.59
N GLY A 178 -5.75 5.66 -0.62
CA GLY A 178 -4.76 4.86 0.10
C GLY A 178 -3.73 5.72 0.82
N GLY A 179 -2.59 5.11 1.09
CA GLY A 179 -1.43 5.76 1.70
C GLY A 179 -0.14 5.25 1.09
N SER A 180 0.98 5.87 1.48
CA SER A 180 2.29 5.26 1.27
C SER A 180 3.29 5.68 2.33
N ALA A 181 4.19 4.75 2.65
CA ALA A 181 5.26 4.92 3.61
C ALA A 181 6.50 4.10 3.23
N GLY A 182 7.63 4.46 3.82
CA GLY A 182 8.86 3.66 3.78
C GLY A 182 9.07 2.90 5.06
N PHE A 183 10.21 2.23 5.14
CA PHE A 183 10.63 1.45 6.31
C PHE A 183 11.59 2.21 7.23
N PRO A 184 11.69 1.84 8.52
CA PRO A 184 12.66 2.41 9.44
C PRO A 184 14.11 2.16 8.98
N SER A 185 15.01 3.05 9.39
CA SER A 185 16.44 2.94 9.11
C SER A 185 17.26 3.56 10.24
N ASN A 186 18.40 2.95 10.56
CA ASN A 186 19.34 3.46 11.58
C ASN A 186 18.70 3.73 12.96
N GLY A 187 17.71 2.92 13.37
CA GLY A 187 17.00 3.11 14.64
C GLY A 187 15.97 4.24 14.65
N LEU A 188 15.72 4.86 13.50
CA LEU A 188 14.73 5.92 13.29
C LEU A 188 13.53 5.37 12.50
N PRO A 189 12.31 5.89 12.75
CA PRO A 189 11.17 5.57 11.89
C PRO A 189 11.36 6.16 10.49
N ASN A 190 10.62 5.65 9.51
CA ASN A 190 10.47 6.37 8.25
C ASN A 190 9.80 7.73 8.52
N LYS A 191 10.29 8.76 7.83
CA LYS A 191 9.89 10.14 8.09
C LYS A 191 8.57 10.51 7.42
N TYR A 192 8.34 10.08 6.18
CA TYR A 192 7.25 10.61 5.37
C TYR A 192 6.15 9.58 5.18
N VAL A 193 4.95 9.91 5.63
CA VAL A 193 3.72 9.13 5.46
C VAL A 193 2.74 9.95 4.63
N GLN A 194 2.41 9.46 3.44
CA GLN A 194 1.41 10.06 2.56
C GLN A 194 0.06 9.39 2.74
N ILE A 195 -1.00 10.17 2.65
CA ILE A 195 -2.38 9.67 2.44
C ILE A 195 -3.02 10.41 1.28
N TYR A 196 -3.95 9.77 0.58
CA TYR A 196 -4.63 10.38 -0.57
C TYR A 196 -6.01 9.75 -0.80
N GLY A 197 -6.93 10.53 -1.38
CA GLY A 197 -8.27 10.03 -1.77
C GLY A 197 -9.22 9.62 -0.66
N LEU A 198 -8.85 9.78 0.62
CA LEU A 198 -9.63 9.26 1.76
C LEU A 198 -10.86 10.11 2.13
N GLY A 199 -11.06 11.27 1.50
CA GLY A 199 -12.09 12.24 1.85
C GLY A 199 -13.52 11.69 1.80
N GLY A 200 -13.80 10.75 0.88
CA GLY A 200 -15.09 10.08 0.73
C GLY A 200 -15.36 8.96 1.74
N TYR A 201 -14.34 8.50 2.46
CA TYR A 201 -14.45 7.38 3.40
C TYR A 201 -14.78 7.84 4.82
N SER A 202 -15.12 6.88 5.69
CA SER A 202 -15.37 7.13 7.11
C SER A 202 -14.07 7.55 7.82
N THR A 203 -14.19 8.21 8.97
CA THR A 203 -13.01 8.54 9.79
C THR A 203 -12.25 7.29 10.24
N ASN A 204 -12.95 6.17 10.47
CA ASN A 204 -12.34 4.89 10.82
C ASN A 204 -11.49 4.32 9.67
N VAL A 205 -11.96 4.43 8.43
CA VAL A 205 -11.15 4.01 7.27
C VAL A 205 -9.92 4.92 7.12
N ASN A 206 -10.07 6.22 7.39
CA ASN A 206 -8.92 7.14 7.41
C ASN A 206 -7.93 6.74 8.52
N GLU A 207 -8.43 6.36 9.70
CA GLU A 207 -7.63 5.87 10.82
C GLU A 207 -6.92 4.57 10.46
N HIS A 208 -7.60 3.63 9.80
CA HIS A 208 -7.01 2.37 9.35
C HIS A 208 -5.82 2.61 8.44
N VAL A 209 -6.00 3.38 7.37
CA VAL A 209 -4.91 3.68 6.43
C VAL A 209 -3.76 4.39 7.14
N ILE A 210 -4.03 5.40 7.97
CA ILE A 210 -2.95 6.09 8.70
C ILE A 210 -2.23 5.14 9.68
N THR A 211 -2.96 4.26 10.37
CA THR A 211 -2.38 3.29 11.31
C THR A 211 -1.49 2.29 10.59
N HIS A 212 -1.93 1.83 9.42
CA HIS A 212 -1.20 0.95 8.51
C HIS A 212 0.13 1.59 8.07
N GLU A 213 0.10 2.82 7.56
CA GLU A 213 1.31 3.50 7.08
C GLU A 213 2.31 3.83 8.19
N ILE A 214 1.82 4.18 9.39
CA ILE A 214 2.67 4.31 10.57
C ILE A 214 3.30 2.94 10.90
N GLY A 215 2.57 1.85 10.67
CA GLY A 215 3.02 0.48 10.85
C GLY A 215 4.25 0.18 9.99
N HIS A 216 4.17 0.43 8.69
CA HIS A 216 5.33 0.36 7.79
C HIS A 216 6.48 1.23 8.27
N SER A 217 6.18 2.44 8.71
CA SER A 217 7.19 3.39 9.16
C SER A 217 7.92 2.95 10.43
N VAL A 218 7.35 2.02 11.21
CA VAL A 218 7.99 1.35 12.34
C VAL A 218 8.36 -0.11 12.05
N GLY A 219 8.26 -0.55 10.81
CA GLY A 219 8.85 -1.80 10.32
C GLY A 219 7.90 -2.98 10.16
N PHE A 220 6.58 -2.78 10.20
CA PHE A 220 5.65 -3.81 9.73
C PHE A 220 5.75 -4.01 8.23
N ARG A 221 5.46 -5.23 7.78
CA ARG A 221 5.18 -5.57 6.38
C ARG A 221 3.74 -6.08 6.28
N HIS A 222 3.22 -6.22 5.07
CA HIS A 222 1.90 -6.82 4.90
C HIS A 222 1.86 -8.27 5.38
N THR A 223 0.72 -8.66 5.93
CA THR A 223 0.50 -10.02 6.45
C THR A 223 0.07 -11.01 5.38
N ASP A 224 -0.52 -10.53 4.28
CA ASP A 224 -1.01 -11.35 3.17
C ASP A 224 -0.16 -11.22 1.90
N TRP A 225 1.08 -10.75 2.01
CA TRP A 225 2.07 -10.71 0.91
C TRP A 225 2.13 -12.05 0.13
N PHE A 226 1.98 -13.19 0.80
CA PHE A 226 2.05 -14.50 0.13
C PHE A 226 0.83 -14.85 -0.75
N SER A 227 -0.27 -14.10 -0.68
CA SER A 227 -1.51 -14.39 -1.42
C SER A 227 -2.22 -13.18 -2.03
N ARG A 228 -1.99 -11.98 -1.50
CA ARG A 228 -2.72 -10.74 -1.79
C ARG A 228 -4.23 -10.91 -1.72
N GLN A 229 -4.68 -11.78 -0.81
CA GLN A 229 -6.09 -12.13 -0.67
C GLN A 229 -6.95 -10.92 -0.28
N SER A 230 -6.40 -9.98 0.49
CA SER A 230 -7.10 -8.72 0.80
C SER A 230 -7.41 -7.89 -0.44
N CYS A 231 -6.60 -8.02 -1.49
CA CYS A 231 -6.75 -7.34 -2.77
C CYS A 231 -7.62 -8.10 -3.78
N GLY A 232 -8.29 -9.19 -3.35
CA GLY A 232 -9.07 -10.05 -4.24
C GLY A 232 -8.21 -10.88 -5.20
N GLN A 233 -6.91 -10.95 -4.94
CA GLN A 233 -5.97 -11.76 -5.70
C GLN A 233 -5.75 -13.10 -4.97
N ASN A 234 -5.33 -14.11 -5.71
CA ASN A 234 -4.87 -15.39 -5.13
C ASN A 234 -3.58 -15.81 -5.83
N VAL A 235 -2.76 -14.82 -6.13
CA VAL A 235 -1.43 -15.02 -6.71
C VAL A 235 -0.43 -14.88 -5.58
N ASN A 236 0.47 -15.85 -5.49
CA ASN A 236 1.62 -15.71 -4.62
C ASN A 236 2.52 -14.62 -5.23
N GLU A 237 2.93 -13.62 -4.45
CA GLU A 237 3.77 -12.50 -4.91
C GLU A 237 5.18 -12.92 -5.36
N GLY A 238 5.47 -14.22 -5.29
CA GLY A 238 6.67 -14.83 -5.82
C GLY A 238 7.11 -15.92 -4.86
N SER A 239 7.20 -17.16 -5.35
CA SER A 239 7.92 -18.18 -4.62
C SER A 239 9.41 -17.96 -4.88
N ALA A 240 10.06 -17.08 -4.11
CA ALA A 240 11.52 -17.13 -4.03
C ALA A 240 12.02 -18.47 -3.42
N GLY A 241 11.12 -19.42 -3.12
CA GLY A 241 11.45 -20.72 -2.53
C GLY A 241 11.77 -20.64 -1.05
N VAL A 242 11.53 -19.48 -0.43
CA VAL A 242 11.87 -19.15 0.95
C VAL A 242 10.60 -18.54 1.56
N GLY A 243 10.06 -19.14 2.61
CA GLY A 243 8.80 -18.70 3.21
C GLY A 243 9.04 -17.78 4.40
N ALA A 244 8.34 -16.64 4.50
CA ALA A 244 8.38 -15.70 5.63
C ALA A 244 8.47 -16.36 7.03
N VAL A 245 9.18 -15.72 7.97
CA VAL A 245 9.44 -16.24 9.32
C VAL A 245 8.53 -15.48 10.22
N TYR A 246 7.65 -16.31 10.76
CA TYR A 246 6.78 -16.14 11.89
C TYR A 246 7.33 -15.12 12.90
N ILE A 247 6.62 -14.01 13.10
CA ILE A 247 6.76 -13.32 14.38
C ILE A 247 6.20 -14.26 15.44
N ASN A 248 7.03 -14.57 16.43
CA ASN A 248 6.70 -15.59 17.42
C ASN A 248 5.38 -15.24 18.15
N GLY A 249 4.31 -15.96 17.84
CA GLY A 249 2.98 -15.75 18.41
C GLY A 249 1.93 -15.19 17.44
N THR A 250 2.24 -14.95 16.17
CA THR A 250 1.27 -14.52 15.14
C THR A 250 1.08 -15.60 14.09
N PRO A 251 -0.14 -15.90 13.60
CA PRO A 251 -0.40 -17.02 12.69
C PRO A 251 0.40 -16.96 11.39
N SER A 252 0.63 -18.13 10.78
CA SER A 252 1.38 -18.27 9.51
C SER A 252 0.49 -18.17 8.27
N GLY A 253 -0.82 -18.04 8.48
CA GLY A 253 -1.84 -18.01 7.44
C GLY A 253 -2.51 -16.65 7.36
N TYR A 254 -3.45 -16.53 6.43
CA TYR A 254 -4.18 -15.29 6.19
C TYR A 254 -4.92 -14.81 7.44
N ASP A 255 -4.65 -13.57 7.83
CA ASP A 255 -5.29 -12.89 8.95
C ASP A 255 -6.24 -11.80 8.43
N PRO A 256 -7.53 -12.12 8.20
CA PRO A 256 -8.48 -11.24 7.51
C PRO A 256 -8.81 -9.95 8.24
N THR A 257 -8.34 -9.76 9.47
CA THR A 257 -8.61 -8.56 10.27
C THR A 257 -7.33 -7.86 10.70
N SER A 258 -6.18 -8.20 10.13
CA SER A 258 -4.94 -7.50 10.44
C SER A 258 -5.00 -6.08 9.91
N ILE A 259 -4.51 -5.13 10.71
CA ILE A 259 -4.30 -3.74 10.25
C ILE A 259 -3.31 -3.67 9.08
N MET A 260 -2.45 -4.69 8.93
CA MET A 260 -1.39 -4.78 7.92
C MET A 260 -1.80 -5.68 6.75
N LEU A 261 -3.08 -5.74 6.39
CA LEU A 261 -3.49 -6.31 5.10
C LEU A 261 -3.13 -5.35 3.97
N ALA A 262 -2.66 -5.90 2.85
CA ALA A 262 -2.12 -5.11 1.75
C ALA A 262 -3.15 -4.22 1.03
N CYS A 263 -4.43 -4.60 1.07
CA CYS A 263 -5.53 -3.76 0.64
C CYS A 263 -6.56 -3.57 1.76
N PHE A 264 -6.95 -2.32 2.00
CA PHE A 264 -8.01 -1.96 2.94
C PHE A 264 -9.41 -2.03 2.28
N SER A 265 -10.46 -2.21 3.07
CA SER A 265 -11.85 -2.14 2.61
C SER A 265 -12.55 -0.82 2.98
N SER A 266 -13.74 -0.55 2.42
CA SER A 266 -14.54 0.60 2.84
C SER A 266 -15.18 0.47 4.23
N SER A 267 -15.00 -0.67 4.91
CA SER A 267 -15.63 -1.02 6.19
C SER A 267 -14.63 -1.16 7.34
N GLU A 268 -13.39 -0.74 7.16
CA GLU A 268 -12.36 -0.82 8.21
C GLU A 268 -12.71 0.01 9.45
N ASP A 269 -12.27 -0.49 10.61
CA ASP A 269 -12.41 0.18 11.90
C ASP A 269 -11.15 0.91 12.36
N GLY A 270 -9.97 0.50 11.88
CA GLY A 270 -8.67 1.11 12.18
C GLY A 270 -8.00 0.59 13.45
N GLU A 271 -8.51 -0.50 14.01
CA GLU A 271 -8.03 -1.08 15.27
C GLU A 271 -7.07 -2.25 15.04
N PHE A 272 -6.10 -2.38 15.94
CA PHE A 272 -5.22 -3.56 15.94
C PHE A 272 -5.99 -4.81 16.38
N ASN A 273 -5.78 -5.91 15.66
CA ASN A 273 -6.19 -7.22 16.15
C ASN A 273 -5.17 -7.79 17.16
N GLY A 274 -5.46 -8.98 17.71
CA GLY A 274 -4.57 -9.61 18.69
C GLY A 274 -3.18 -9.99 18.16
N ASN A 275 -3.08 -10.29 16.86
CA ASN A 275 -1.84 -10.67 16.19
C ASN A 275 -0.98 -9.44 15.91
N ASP A 276 -1.56 -8.33 15.48
CA ASP A 276 -0.87 -7.05 15.29
C ASP A 276 -0.23 -6.59 16.61
N ILE A 277 -0.97 -6.68 17.72
CA ILE A 277 -0.46 -6.35 19.07
C ILE A 277 0.67 -7.29 19.47
N THR A 278 0.54 -8.59 19.19
CA THR A 278 1.59 -9.57 19.48
C THR A 278 2.85 -9.28 18.67
N ALA A 279 2.69 -8.88 17.41
CA ALA A 279 3.80 -8.48 16.57
C ALA A 279 4.51 -7.24 17.11
N LEU A 280 3.77 -6.18 17.45
CA LEU A 280 4.33 -4.97 18.04
C LEU A 280 5.13 -5.24 19.32
N ARG A 281 4.63 -6.10 20.22
CA ARG A 281 5.32 -6.49 21.46
C ARG A 281 6.60 -7.30 21.25
N ASN A 282 6.66 -8.04 20.15
CA ASN A 282 7.88 -8.78 19.81
C ASN A 282 8.89 -7.88 19.10
N MET A 283 8.42 -6.83 18.43
CA MET A 283 9.26 -5.80 17.81
C MET A 283 9.81 -4.81 18.83
N TYR A 284 9.03 -4.46 19.86
CA TYR A 284 9.24 -3.35 20.79
C TYR A 284 8.75 -3.68 22.19
#